data_AF-A0A2Y9BTR5-F1
#
_entry.id   AF-A0A2Y9BTR5-F1
#
_cell.length_a   1.000
_cell.length_b   1.000
_cell.length_c   1.000
_cell.angle_alpha   90.00
_cell.angle_beta   90.00
_cell.angle_gamma   90.00
#
_symmetry.space_group_name_H-M   'P 1'
#
loop_
_entity.id
_entity.type
_entity.pdbx_description
1 polymer ?
#
loop_
_entity_poly.entity_id
_entity_poly.type
_entity_poly.pdbx_seq_one_letter_code
_entity_poly.pdbx_strand_id
1 'polypeptide(L)'
;MNIVKKTVTSAAVAVAALSVAQVAPANAGTSIRGWVAGDRSANVRSAPSTTARVVGHRGSHSFVSGTLVNGSWIKVPGGYINRGVIESQSTRFRTVNGRLSTSTLCPVNKQFNSPGSVGYGYTKNTQRYLNCYANQQLNSLEAAYKKQFGHYALIDLTYRPVAEQRYWFRVFGAPREAVPGTSNHGMAVAIDFRETDCRGEEFGWGGAGNRWLRINGGRYGFVNPFRYGTAGESYHFNFVG
;
A
#
# COMPACT_ATOMS: atom_id res chain seq x y z
N MET A 1 -63.00 21.82 -3.09
CA MET A 1 -61.57 22.02 -2.76
C MET A 1 -60.76 20.94 -3.49
N ASN A 2 -60.08 21.30 -4.58
CA ASN A 2 -59.27 20.39 -5.38
C ASN A 2 -57.84 20.35 -4.84
N ILE A 3 -57.37 19.18 -4.39
CA ILE A 3 -55.97 18.96 -4.04
C ILE A 3 -55.32 18.26 -5.23
N VAL A 4 -54.57 19.03 -6.02
CA VAL A 4 -53.73 18.52 -7.11
C VAL A 4 -52.51 17.83 -6.49
N LYS A 5 -52.40 16.50 -6.63
CA LYS A 5 -51.17 15.76 -6.33
C LYS A 5 -50.13 16.05 -7.43
N LYS A 6 -49.11 16.86 -7.12
CA LYS A 6 -47.92 17.00 -7.97
C LYS A 6 -47.02 15.79 -7.77
N THR A 7 -46.92 14.94 -8.78
CA THR A 7 -45.93 13.85 -8.87
C THR A 7 -44.57 14.47 -9.14
N VAL A 8 -43.62 14.32 -8.22
CA VAL A 8 -42.21 14.71 -8.44
C VAL A 8 -41.51 13.50 -9.06
N THR A 9 -41.19 13.57 -10.35
CA THR A 9 -40.32 12.60 -11.02
C THR A 9 -38.87 12.92 -10.68
N SER A 10 -38.22 12.04 -9.92
CA SER A 10 -36.78 12.10 -9.67
C SER A 10 -36.02 11.71 -10.93
N ALA A 11 -35.38 12.67 -11.60
CA ALA A 11 -34.42 12.38 -12.65
C ALA A 11 -33.16 11.77 -12.01
N ALA A 12 -32.83 10.54 -12.38
CA ALA A 12 -31.59 9.90 -11.98
C ALA A 12 -30.41 10.64 -12.62
N VAL A 13 -29.59 11.32 -11.79
CA VAL A 13 -28.31 11.88 -12.22
C VAL A 13 -27.35 10.71 -12.39
N ALA A 14 -27.04 10.37 -13.64
CA ALA A 14 -25.98 9.43 -13.95
C ALA A 14 -24.64 10.04 -13.52
N VAL A 15 -24.03 9.47 -12.48
CA VAL A 15 -22.66 9.81 -12.09
C VAL A 15 -21.73 9.19 -13.13
N ALA A 16 -21.23 10.01 -14.04
CA ALA A 16 -20.17 9.61 -14.96
C ALA A 16 -18.93 9.23 -14.13
N ALA A 17 -18.54 7.95 -14.18
CA ALA A 17 -17.28 7.50 -13.64
C ALA A 17 -16.15 8.17 -14.44
N LEU A 18 -15.46 9.12 -13.82
CA LEU A 18 -14.19 9.63 -14.33
C LEU A 18 -13.18 8.47 -14.33
N SER A 19 -12.90 7.94 -15.51
CA SER A 19 -11.82 6.99 -15.71
C SER A 19 -10.50 7.69 -15.41
N VAL A 20 -9.83 7.25 -14.34
CA VAL A 20 -8.41 7.54 -14.15
C VAL A 20 -7.72 7.01 -15.40
N ALA A 21 -6.94 7.86 -16.08
CA ALA A 21 -6.09 7.43 -17.19
C ALA A 21 -5.21 6.28 -16.69
N GLN A 22 -5.59 5.06 -17.04
CA GLN A 22 -4.77 3.89 -16.78
C GLN A 22 -3.51 4.07 -17.61
N VAL A 23 -2.36 4.04 -16.95
CA VAL A 23 -1.08 3.86 -17.63
C VAL A 23 -1.26 2.65 -18.54
N ALA A 24 -1.07 2.82 -19.85
CA ALA A 24 -1.24 1.75 -20.81
C ALA A 24 -0.51 0.49 -20.31
N PRO A 25 -1.15 -0.69 -20.29
CA PRO A 25 -0.49 -1.89 -19.81
C PRO A 25 0.76 -2.09 -20.66
N ALA A 26 1.92 -2.14 -20.01
CA ALA A 26 3.14 -2.47 -20.71
C ALA A 26 2.95 -3.84 -21.37
N ASN A 27 3.32 -3.96 -22.64
CA ASN A 27 3.11 -5.19 -23.41
C ASN A 27 3.96 -6.32 -22.80
N ALA A 28 3.40 -7.53 -22.74
CA ALA A 28 4.16 -8.72 -22.38
C ALA A 28 5.43 -8.80 -23.25
N GLY A 29 6.56 -9.18 -22.67
CA GLY A 29 7.86 -9.14 -23.35
C GLY A 29 8.69 -7.86 -23.10
N THR A 30 8.12 -6.80 -22.51
CA THR A 30 8.88 -5.59 -22.15
C THR A 30 9.93 -5.88 -21.09
N SER A 31 11.16 -5.44 -21.30
CA SER A 31 12.22 -5.52 -20.29
C SER A 31 12.00 -4.48 -19.20
N ILE A 32 12.00 -4.92 -17.95
CA ILE A 32 11.88 -4.08 -16.76
C ILE A 32 13.16 -4.22 -15.95
N ARG A 33 13.72 -3.07 -15.54
CA ARG A 33 14.91 -2.98 -14.71
C ARG A 33 14.73 -1.95 -13.61
N GLY A 34 15.37 -2.17 -12.47
CA GLY A 34 15.35 -1.27 -11.33
C GLY A 34 16.00 -1.90 -10.11
N TRP A 35 15.61 -1.42 -8.94
CA TRP A 35 16.12 -1.88 -7.65
C TRP A 35 14.97 -2.23 -6.73
N VAL A 36 15.19 -3.19 -5.82
CA VAL A 36 14.20 -3.50 -4.79
C VAL A 36 13.89 -2.25 -3.98
N ALA A 37 12.62 -1.85 -3.99
CA ALA A 37 12.11 -0.69 -3.28
C ALA A 37 12.04 -0.96 -1.77
N GLY A 38 12.45 0.02 -0.98
CA GLY A 38 12.37 -0.05 0.48
C GLY A 38 13.57 -0.74 1.13
N ASP A 39 13.54 -0.77 2.46
CA ASP A 39 14.52 -1.44 3.31
C ASP A 39 14.28 -2.96 3.43
N ARG A 40 13.27 -3.50 2.74
CA ARG A 40 12.90 -4.92 2.77
C ARG A 40 13.29 -5.66 1.51
N SER A 41 13.45 -6.97 1.66
CA SER A 41 13.65 -7.87 0.54
C SER A 41 12.34 -8.06 -0.24
N ALA A 42 12.44 -8.08 -1.56
CA ALA A 42 11.36 -8.52 -2.44
C ALA A 42 11.26 -10.06 -2.45
N ASN A 43 10.03 -10.57 -2.49
CA ASN A 43 9.78 -11.99 -2.71
C ASN A 43 10.02 -12.38 -4.17
N VAL A 44 10.69 -13.50 -4.38
CA VAL A 44 10.73 -14.23 -5.65
C VAL A 44 9.74 -15.38 -5.53
N ARG A 45 8.75 -15.43 -6.41
CA ARG A 45 7.65 -16.40 -6.37
C ARG A 45 7.73 -17.43 -7.49
N SER A 46 7.15 -18.61 -7.25
CA SER A 46 7.12 -19.70 -8.22
C SER A 46 6.24 -19.44 -9.44
N ALA A 47 5.25 -18.55 -9.30
CA ALA A 47 4.31 -18.13 -10.34
C ALA A 47 3.98 -16.64 -10.15
N PRO A 48 3.45 -15.93 -11.17
CA PRO A 48 3.16 -14.50 -11.10
C PRO A 48 1.88 -14.19 -10.30
N SER A 49 1.89 -14.51 -9.00
CA SER A 49 0.79 -14.29 -8.06
C SER A 49 1.30 -14.12 -6.63
N THR A 50 0.68 -13.23 -5.85
CA THR A 50 0.94 -13.02 -4.41
C THR A 50 0.53 -14.22 -3.54
N THR A 51 -0.20 -15.20 -4.11
CA THR A 51 -0.52 -16.47 -3.45
C THR A 51 0.44 -17.60 -3.81
N ALA A 52 1.30 -17.40 -4.82
CA ALA A 52 2.28 -18.40 -5.20
C ALA A 52 3.37 -18.53 -4.14
N ARG A 53 3.93 -19.74 -4.03
CA ARG A 53 4.99 -20.06 -3.07
C ARG A 53 6.18 -19.12 -3.28
N VAL A 54 6.70 -18.58 -2.18
CA VAL A 54 7.98 -17.85 -2.18
C VAL A 54 9.10 -18.87 -2.33
N VAL A 55 9.92 -18.71 -3.37
CA VAL A 55 11.03 -19.61 -3.74
C VAL A 55 12.40 -18.95 -3.57
N GLY A 56 12.42 -17.68 -3.15
CA GLY A 56 13.64 -16.95 -2.86
C GLY A 56 13.34 -15.49 -2.58
N HIS A 57 14.41 -14.71 -2.41
CA HIS A 57 14.33 -13.28 -2.13
C HIS A 57 15.35 -12.49 -2.95
N ARG A 58 15.05 -11.22 -3.19
CA ARG A 58 16.04 -10.22 -3.62
C ARG A 58 16.21 -9.22 -2.51
N GLY A 59 17.46 -8.99 -2.09
CA GLY A 59 17.79 -8.11 -0.98
C GLY A 59 17.33 -6.68 -1.23
N SER A 60 17.11 -5.93 -0.16
CA SER A 60 16.80 -4.49 -0.23
C SER A 60 17.83 -3.76 -1.10
N HIS A 61 17.35 -2.85 -1.96
CA HIS A 61 18.15 -2.08 -2.92
C HIS A 61 18.97 -2.91 -3.93
N SER A 62 18.81 -4.23 -3.98
CA SER A 62 19.50 -5.05 -4.98
C SER A 62 18.92 -4.80 -6.37
N PHE A 63 19.78 -4.86 -7.38
CA PHE A 63 19.36 -4.72 -8.78
C PHE A 63 18.46 -5.88 -9.20
N VAL A 64 17.41 -5.55 -9.94
CA VAL A 64 16.45 -6.49 -10.51
C VAL A 64 16.27 -6.17 -11.98
N SER A 65 16.36 -7.20 -12.82
CA SER A 65 16.04 -7.13 -14.24
C SER A 65 15.25 -8.36 -14.64
N GLY A 66 14.24 -8.17 -15.47
CA GLY A 66 13.39 -9.26 -15.94
C GLY A 66 12.43 -8.83 -17.04
N THR A 67 11.68 -9.80 -17.54
CA THR A 67 10.74 -9.59 -18.66
C THR A 67 9.31 -9.59 -18.13
N LEU A 68 8.54 -8.58 -18.49
CA LEU A 68 7.13 -8.49 -18.11
C LEU A 68 6.34 -9.68 -18.66
N VAL A 69 5.64 -10.40 -17.77
CA VAL A 69 4.79 -11.54 -18.16
C VAL A 69 3.30 -11.23 -18.12
N ASN A 70 2.92 -10.23 -17.32
CA ASN A 70 1.59 -9.64 -17.28
C ASN A 70 1.70 -8.23 -16.71
N GLY A 71 0.58 -7.51 -16.56
CA GLY A 71 0.58 -6.12 -16.13
C GLY A 71 1.31 -5.82 -14.80
N SER A 72 1.50 -6.81 -13.91
CA SER A 72 2.02 -6.61 -12.54
C SER A 72 3.24 -7.46 -12.18
N TRP A 73 3.69 -8.35 -13.06
CA TRP A 73 4.73 -9.33 -12.74
C TRP A 73 5.80 -9.41 -13.82
N ILE A 74 7.04 -9.56 -13.37
CA ILE A 74 8.19 -9.82 -14.24
C ILE A 74 8.75 -11.22 -13.97
N LYS A 75 9.18 -11.89 -15.04
CA LYS A 75 9.99 -13.11 -14.96
C LYS A 75 11.44 -12.70 -14.71
N VAL A 76 12.05 -13.30 -13.69
CA VAL A 76 13.47 -13.14 -13.36
C VAL A 76 14.14 -14.51 -13.29
N PRO A 77 15.48 -14.60 -13.30
CA PRO A 77 16.17 -15.85 -12.96
C PRO A 77 15.69 -16.37 -11.59
N GLY A 78 15.17 -17.59 -11.57
CA GLY A 78 14.67 -18.26 -10.36
C GLY A 78 13.19 -18.04 -10.02
N GLY A 79 12.43 -17.20 -10.75
CA GLY A 79 10.99 -17.05 -10.47
C GLY A 79 10.36 -15.79 -11.03
N TYR A 80 9.44 -15.21 -10.25
CA TYR A 80 8.67 -14.02 -10.61
C TYR A 80 8.73 -13.00 -9.48
N ILE A 81 8.87 -11.72 -9.83
CA ILE A 81 8.85 -10.60 -8.88
C ILE A 81 7.71 -9.67 -9.26
N ASN A 82 6.98 -9.18 -8.27
CA ASN A 82 5.94 -8.19 -8.48
C ASN A 82 6.58 -6.84 -8.84
N ARG A 83 6.07 -6.15 -9.86
CA ARG A 83 6.62 -4.87 -10.29
C ARG A 83 6.48 -3.76 -9.23
N GLY A 84 5.56 -3.90 -8.29
CA GLY A 84 5.36 -2.94 -7.20
C GLY A 84 6.49 -2.82 -6.20
N VAL A 85 7.39 -3.79 -6.15
CA VAL A 85 8.60 -3.73 -5.32
C VAL A 85 9.84 -3.31 -6.10
N ILE A 86 9.68 -2.78 -7.31
CA ILE A 86 10.78 -2.33 -8.17
C ILE A 86 10.69 -0.81 -8.35
N GLU A 87 11.71 -0.11 -7.89
CA GLU A 87 11.94 1.31 -8.12
C GLU A 87 12.92 1.49 -9.29
N SER A 88 12.58 2.31 -10.29
CA SER A 88 13.36 2.43 -11.52
C SER A 88 13.91 3.83 -11.79
N GLN A 89 13.62 4.83 -10.97
CA GLN A 89 14.01 6.23 -11.23
C GLN A 89 15.46 6.53 -10.82
N SER A 90 16.00 5.87 -9.79
CA SER A 90 17.34 6.18 -9.28
C SER A 90 18.01 4.97 -8.62
N THR A 91 19.32 4.83 -8.84
CA THR A 91 20.19 3.93 -8.07
C THR A 91 20.41 4.42 -6.63
N ARG A 92 20.19 5.71 -6.37
CA ARG A 92 20.38 6.35 -5.06
C ARG A 92 19.05 6.43 -4.35
N PHE A 93 18.69 5.38 -3.63
CA PHE A 93 17.41 5.24 -2.93
C PHE A 93 16.95 6.50 -2.15
N ARG A 94 17.86 7.13 -1.40
CA ARG A 94 17.56 8.33 -0.60
C ARG A 94 17.12 9.54 -1.43
N THR A 95 17.43 9.59 -2.73
CA THR A 95 17.04 10.68 -3.63
C THR A 95 15.60 10.55 -4.11
N VAL A 96 15.02 9.35 -4.10
CA VAL A 96 13.63 9.09 -4.54
C VAL A 96 12.67 8.89 -3.37
N ASN A 97 13.18 8.38 -2.24
CA ASN A 97 12.38 8.13 -1.04
C ASN A 97 11.75 9.44 -0.50
N GLY A 98 10.42 9.44 -0.43
CA GLY A 98 9.57 10.57 -0.05
C GLY A 98 9.48 11.66 -1.11
N ARG A 99 9.93 11.39 -2.35
CA ARG A 99 9.97 12.34 -3.48
C ARG A 99 9.35 11.78 -4.75
N LEU A 100 8.65 10.65 -4.67
CA LEU A 100 7.87 10.10 -5.77
C LEU A 100 6.77 11.09 -6.17
N SER A 101 6.62 11.32 -7.47
CA SER A 101 5.49 12.11 -7.98
C SER A 101 4.19 11.36 -7.74
N THR A 102 3.18 12.03 -7.19
CA THR A 102 1.85 11.43 -7.00
C THR A 102 1.19 11.04 -8.32
N SER A 103 1.59 11.61 -9.46
CA SER A 103 1.16 11.18 -10.79
C SER A 103 1.66 9.80 -11.20
N THR A 104 2.69 9.28 -10.53
CA THR A 104 3.24 7.92 -10.72
C THR A 104 2.70 6.93 -9.70
N LEU A 105 1.91 7.41 -8.73
CA LEU A 105 1.27 6.62 -7.70
C LEU A 105 -0.23 6.51 -7.97
N CYS A 106 -0.87 5.55 -7.32
CA CYS A 106 -2.30 5.39 -7.44
C CYS A 106 -3.02 5.92 -6.20
N PRO A 107 -4.18 6.58 -6.37
CA PRO A 107 -5.00 7.00 -5.25
C PRO A 107 -5.52 5.77 -4.50
N VAL A 108 -5.33 5.77 -3.18
CA VAL A 108 -5.95 4.80 -2.28
C VAL A 108 -7.43 5.16 -2.13
N ASN A 109 -8.30 4.15 -2.06
CA ASN A 109 -9.72 4.37 -1.86
C ASN A 109 -9.97 5.02 -0.50
N LYS A 110 -10.63 6.19 -0.49
CA LYS A 110 -10.89 6.97 0.73
C LYS A 110 -11.79 6.23 1.73
N GLN A 111 -12.53 5.20 1.31
CA GLN A 111 -13.29 4.33 2.23
C GLN A 111 -12.40 3.60 3.24
N PHE A 112 -11.11 3.41 2.93
CA PHE A 112 -10.16 2.79 3.84
C PHE A 112 -9.61 3.80 4.86
N ASN A 113 -9.88 5.09 4.70
CA ASN A 113 -9.29 6.09 5.59
C ASN A 113 -9.89 6.05 6.99
N SER A 114 -9.03 5.96 8.00
CA SER A 114 -9.39 6.20 9.39
C SER A 114 -10.03 7.59 9.55
N PRO A 115 -11.16 7.71 10.26
CA PRO A 115 -11.83 8.98 10.49
C PRO A 115 -11.11 9.88 11.51
N GLY A 116 -10.20 9.33 12.31
CA GLY A 116 -9.51 10.02 13.40
C GLY A 116 -7.99 9.85 13.36
N SER A 117 -7.40 9.89 12.17
CA SER A 117 -5.94 9.77 12.04
C SER A 117 -5.25 10.84 12.87
N VAL A 118 -4.35 10.43 13.76
CA VAL A 118 -3.72 11.31 14.76
C VAL A 118 -2.53 12.10 14.19
N GLY A 119 -2.20 11.93 12.91
CA GLY A 119 -1.06 12.55 12.24
C GLY A 119 -1.44 13.53 11.13
N TYR A 120 -0.70 14.65 11.06
CA TYR A 120 -0.48 15.56 9.92
C TYR A 120 -1.66 15.80 8.94
N GLY A 121 -2.84 16.14 9.45
CA GLY A 121 -3.98 16.52 8.59
C GLY A 121 -4.54 15.38 7.74
N TYR A 122 -4.22 14.13 8.06
CA TYR A 122 -4.92 12.98 7.49
C TYR A 122 -6.32 12.89 8.08
N THR A 123 -7.31 13.00 7.21
CA THR A 123 -8.74 12.87 7.55
C THR A 123 -9.34 11.76 6.71
N LYS A 124 -10.59 11.38 7.01
CA LYS A 124 -11.37 10.48 6.14
C LYS A 124 -11.40 10.94 4.66
N ASN A 125 -11.27 12.24 4.39
CA ASN A 125 -11.36 12.81 3.06
C ASN A 125 -10.01 13.06 2.37
N THR A 126 -8.90 12.92 3.10
CA THR A 126 -7.55 13.17 2.57
C THR A 126 -7.21 12.13 1.51
N GLN A 127 -6.77 12.56 0.32
CA GLN A 127 -6.32 11.63 -0.72
C GLN A 127 -4.96 11.05 -0.31
N ARG A 128 -4.91 9.73 -0.12
CA ARG A 128 -3.68 8.98 0.12
C ARG A 128 -3.21 8.32 -1.16
N TYR A 129 -1.91 8.03 -1.24
CA TYR A 129 -1.29 7.44 -2.42
C TYR A 129 -0.48 6.20 -2.04
N LEU A 130 -0.42 5.23 -2.95
CA LEU A 130 0.40 4.03 -2.81
C LEU A 130 0.97 3.65 -4.19
N ASN A 131 2.06 2.87 -4.22
CA ASN A 131 2.52 2.25 -5.46
C ASN A 131 1.34 1.53 -6.12
N CYS A 132 1.15 1.72 -7.43
CA CYS A 132 -0.04 1.23 -8.12
C CYS A 132 -0.26 -0.28 -8.01
N TYR A 133 0.81 -1.08 -8.00
CA TYR A 133 0.73 -2.53 -7.86
C TYR A 133 0.43 -2.95 -6.43
N ALA A 134 1.03 -2.27 -5.45
CA ALA A 134 0.68 -2.45 -4.05
C ALA A 134 -0.80 -2.05 -3.80
N ASN A 135 -1.30 -0.99 -4.46
CA ASN A 135 -2.69 -0.54 -4.34
C ASN A 135 -3.70 -1.55 -4.91
N GLN A 136 -3.36 -2.24 -6.02
CA GLN A 136 -4.17 -3.35 -6.54
C GLN A 136 -4.32 -4.46 -5.51
N GLN A 137 -3.21 -4.83 -4.85
CA GLN A 137 -3.23 -5.85 -3.82
C GLN A 137 -3.93 -5.38 -2.54
N LEU A 138 -3.79 -4.11 -2.17
CA LEU A 138 -4.50 -3.50 -1.05
C LEU A 138 -6.02 -3.58 -1.25
N ASN A 139 -6.53 -3.27 -2.45
CA ASN A 139 -7.96 -3.40 -2.73
C ASN A 139 -8.47 -4.85 -2.53
N SER A 140 -7.66 -5.84 -2.90
CA SER A 140 -7.99 -7.26 -2.71
C SER A 140 -7.93 -7.68 -1.24
N LEU A 141 -6.95 -7.15 -0.49
CA LEU A 141 -6.83 -7.34 0.96
C LEU A 141 -8.05 -6.75 1.68
N GLU A 142 -8.41 -5.51 1.38
CA GLU A 142 -9.55 -4.79 1.97
C GLU A 142 -10.89 -5.48 1.68
N ALA A 143 -11.06 -5.99 0.46
CA ALA A 143 -12.26 -6.76 0.12
C ALA A 143 -12.36 -8.05 0.96
N ALA A 144 -11.25 -8.75 1.18
CA ALA A 144 -11.22 -9.94 2.01
C ALA A 144 -11.38 -9.62 3.51
N TYR A 145 -10.77 -8.53 3.98
CA TYR A 145 -10.91 -8.05 5.35
C TYR A 145 -12.37 -7.69 5.64
N LYS A 146 -13.01 -6.92 4.75
CA LYS A 146 -14.43 -6.58 4.85
C LYS A 146 -15.34 -7.79 4.82
N LYS A 147 -15.01 -8.81 4.02
CA LYS A 147 -15.75 -10.08 4.04
C LYS A 147 -15.63 -10.80 5.40
N GLN A 148 -14.47 -10.70 6.06
CA GLN A 148 -14.23 -11.33 7.36
C GLN A 148 -14.89 -10.58 8.52
N PHE A 149 -14.80 -9.25 8.54
CA PHE A 149 -15.13 -8.44 9.72
C PHE A 149 -16.36 -7.52 9.52
N GLY A 150 -16.85 -7.36 8.29
CA GLY A 150 -17.98 -6.47 7.98
C GLY A 150 -17.59 -5.01 7.74
N HIS A 151 -16.34 -4.61 8.02
CA HIS A 151 -15.79 -3.28 7.78
C HIS A 151 -14.39 -3.34 7.14
N TYR A 152 -13.92 -2.24 6.57
CA TYR A 152 -12.56 -2.13 6.02
C TYR A 152 -11.51 -2.02 7.13
N ALA A 153 -10.30 -2.47 6.86
CA ALA A 153 -9.17 -2.23 7.72
C ALA A 153 -8.79 -0.75 7.63
N LEU A 154 -9.09 0.02 8.68
CA LEU A 154 -8.87 1.47 8.61
C LEU A 154 -7.37 1.79 8.56
N ILE A 155 -7.00 2.65 7.62
CA ILE A 155 -5.62 3.07 7.35
C ILE A 155 -5.36 4.42 8.00
N ASP A 156 -4.19 4.58 8.60
CA ASP A 156 -3.65 5.86 9.08
C ASP A 156 -2.65 6.48 8.11
N LEU A 157 -1.79 5.67 7.50
CA LEU A 157 -0.73 6.19 6.63
C LEU A 157 -0.39 5.25 5.48
N THR A 158 -0.07 5.84 4.31
CA THR A 158 0.52 5.14 3.17
C THR A 158 1.77 5.89 2.69
N TYR A 159 1.81 6.45 1.48
CA TYR A 159 2.92 7.26 1.02
C TYR A 159 3.12 8.51 1.90
N ARG A 160 4.33 8.68 2.43
CA ARG A 160 4.74 9.84 3.23
C ARG A 160 5.80 10.66 2.49
N PRO A 161 5.52 11.93 2.12
CA PRO A 161 6.52 12.81 1.53
C PRO A 161 7.70 13.09 2.47
N VAL A 162 8.88 13.35 1.91
CA VAL A 162 10.11 13.57 2.69
C VAL A 162 10.02 14.81 3.58
N ALA A 163 9.25 15.82 3.18
CA ALA A 163 9.04 17.02 4.00
C ALA A 163 8.32 16.66 5.31
N GLU A 164 7.31 15.80 5.24
CA GLU A 164 6.61 15.29 6.41
C GLU A 164 7.49 14.35 7.24
N GLN A 165 8.25 13.46 6.59
CA GLN A 165 9.22 12.61 7.30
C GLN A 165 10.25 13.44 8.07
N ARG A 166 10.74 14.56 7.49
CA ARG A 166 11.63 15.50 8.19
C ARG A 166 10.98 16.16 9.38
N TYR A 167 9.68 16.48 9.30
CA TYR A 167 8.94 17.02 10.43
C TYR A 167 8.88 16.01 11.57
N TRP A 168 8.37 14.79 11.32
CA TRP A 168 8.24 13.78 12.37
C TRP A 168 9.58 13.34 12.94
N PHE A 169 10.63 13.22 12.10
CA PHE A 169 11.98 12.93 12.58
C PHE A 169 12.52 14.01 13.53
N ARG A 170 12.18 15.29 13.33
CA ARG A 170 12.54 16.36 14.29
C ARG A 170 11.75 16.26 15.60
N VAL A 171 10.51 15.77 15.56
CA VAL A 171 9.65 15.65 16.74
C VAL A 171 10.04 14.45 17.60
N PHE A 172 10.29 13.29 17.00
CA PHE A 172 10.48 12.04 17.73
C PHE A 172 11.90 11.45 17.65
N GLY A 173 12.67 11.80 16.62
CA GLY A 173 14.01 11.26 16.40
C GLY A 173 14.07 9.75 16.16
N ALA A 174 15.29 9.24 16.01
CA ALA A 174 15.54 7.80 15.93
C ALA A 174 15.46 7.15 17.33
N PRO A 175 15.04 5.88 17.45
CA PRO A 175 14.60 4.97 16.38
C PRO A 175 13.09 5.07 16.06
N ARG A 176 12.34 5.95 16.74
CA ARG A 176 10.89 6.07 16.56
C ARG A 176 10.51 6.51 15.15
N GLU A 177 11.34 7.33 14.52
CA GLU A 177 11.14 7.78 13.15
C GLU A 177 12.35 7.41 12.28
N ALA A 178 12.04 6.97 11.07
CA ALA A 178 13.07 6.68 10.07
C ALA A 178 13.83 7.96 9.69
N VAL A 179 15.15 7.82 9.49
CA VAL A 179 15.96 8.91 8.93
C VAL A 179 15.35 9.36 7.62
N PRO A 180 15.19 10.68 7.36
CA PRO A 180 14.58 11.16 6.14
C PRO A 180 15.22 10.55 4.88
N GLY A 181 14.38 9.99 4.02
CA GLY A 181 14.80 9.27 2.82
C GLY A 181 15.09 7.78 3.01
N THR A 182 14.74 7.18 4.17
CA THR A 182 14.90 5.72 4.38
C THR A 182 13.60 5.00 4.77
N SER A 183 12.46 5.68 4.79
CA SER A 183 11.19 5.07 5.20
C SER A 183 10.53 4.30 4.05
N ASN A 184 9.97 3.12 4.30
CA ASN A 184 9.19 2.41 3.29
C ASN A 184 7.91 3.17 2.89
N HIS A 185 7.37 4.02 3.79
CA HIS A 185 6.31 4.96 3.43
C HIS A 185 6.78 5.95 2.36
N GLY A 186 8.04 6.39 2.40
CA GLY A 186 8.61 7.24 1.35
C GLY A 186 8.76 6.53 0.00
N MET A 187 8.66 5.22 -0.05
CA MET A 187 8.63 4.45 -1.30
C MET A 187 7.24 4.04 -1.75
N ALA A 188 6.21 4.45 -1.01
CA ALA A 188 4.82 4.06 -1.28
C ALA A 188 4.62 2.53 -1.30
N VAL A 189 5.40 1.79 -0.50
CA VAL A 189 5.31 0.32 -0.33
C VAL A 189 5.05 -0.06 1.13
N ALA A 190 4.47 0.84 1.92
CA ALA A 190 4.09 0.59 3.30
C ALA A 190 2.70 1.15 3.61
N ILE A 191 2.05 0.51 4.58
CA ILE A 191 0.73 0.88 5.10
C ILE A 191 0.79 0.77 6.62
N ASP A 192 0.32 1.81 7.29
CA ASP A 192 -0.02 1.75 8.71
C ASP A 192 -1.53 1.67 8.84
N PHE A 193 -2.01 0.61 9.47
CA PHE A 193 -3.40 0.50 9.90
C PHE A 193 -3.62 1.29 11.18
N ARG A 194 -4.87 1.66 11.45
CA ARG A 194 -5.25 2.40 12.64
C ARG A 194 -5.13 1.49 13.87
N GLU A 195 -4.10 1.66 14.68
CA GLU A 195 -3.86 0.79 15.83
C GLU A 195 -5.05 0.68 16.78
N THR A 196 -5.62 1.84 17.16
CA THR A 196 -6.75 1.96 18.07
C THR A 196 -7.87 2.81 17.46
N ASP A 197 -9.09 2.32 17.46
CA ASP A 197 -10.29 3.05 17.04
C ASP A 197 -11.46 2.88 18.04
N CYS A 198 -12.68 3.25 17.65
CA CYS A 198 -13.87 3.09 18.50
C CYS A 198 -14.23 1.63 18.81
N ARG A 199 -13.61 0.65 18.14
CA ARG A 199 -13.76 -0.80 18.34
C ARG A 199 -12.64 -1.37 19.23
N GLY A 200 -11.73 -0.54 19.73
CA GLY A 200 -10.59 -0.93 20.57
C GLY A 200 -9.27 -1.01 19.79
N GLU A 201 -8.33 -1.81 20.29
CA GLU A 201 -6.99 -2.01 19.72
C GLU A 201 -6.99 -3.06 18.59
N GLU A 202 -7.79 -2.86 17.55
CA GLU A 202 -7.98 -3.84 16.47
C GLU A 202 -6.66 -4.25 15.78
N PHE A 203 -5.73 -3.30 15.62
CA PHE A 203 -4.42 -3.50 15.00
C PHE A 203 -3.26 -3.42 15.99
N GLY A 204 -3.54 -3.30 17.29
CA GLY A 204 -2.57 -3.54 18.37
C GLY A 204 -2.07 -4.99 18.38
N TRP A 205 -0.99 -5.28 19.11
CA TRP A 205 -0.50 -6.66 19.22
C TRP A 205 -1.56 -7.58 19.81
N GLY A 206 -1.96 -8.60 19.05
CA GLY A 206 -3.01 -9.52 19.48
C GLY A 206 -4.42 -8.97 19.28
N GLY A 207 -4.58 -7.82 18.63
CA GLY A 207 -5.87 -7.39 18.10
C GLY A 207 -6.40 -8.35 17.03
N ALA A 208 -7.72 -8.37 16.83
CA ALA A 208 -8.35 -9.26 15.84
C ALA A 208 -7.86 -8.96 14.41
N GLY A 209 -7.74 -7.68 14.05
CA GLY A 209 -7.22 -7.24 12.76
C GLY A 209 -5.73 -7.54 12.60
N ASN A 210 -4.92 -7.26 13.62
CA ASN A 210 -3.49 -7.62 13.63
C ASN A 210 -3.29 -9.13 13.40
N ARG A 211 -3.98 -9.99 14.16
CA ARG A 211 -3.89 -11.45 13.97
C ARG A 211 -4.27 -11.87 12.57
N TRP A 212 -5.37 -11.34 12.04
CA TRP A 212 -5.83 -11.69 10.70
C TRP A 212 -4.83 -11.28 9.62
N LEU A 213 -4.28 -10.06 9.69
CA LEU A 213 -3.30 -9.57 8.72
C LEU A 213 -1.97 -10.33 8.82
N ARG A 214 -1.53 -10.74 10.01
CA ARG A 214 -0.33 -11.58 10.14
C ARG A 214 -0.49 -12.95 9.47
N ILE A 215 -1.69 -13.52 9.50
CA ILE A 215 -2.00 -14.83 8.89
C ILE A 215 -2.25 -14.69 7.37
N ASN A 216 -2.97 -13.65 6.96
CA ASN A 216 -3.51 -13.53 5.60
C ASN A 216 -2.81 -12.49 4.73
N GLY A 217 -2.18 -11.47 5.31
CA GLY A 217 -1.59 -10.34 4.59
C GLY A 217 -0.59 -10.76 3.51
N GLY A 218 0.19 -11.81 3.78
CA GLY A 218 1.18 -12.34 2.82
C GLY A 218 0.57 -12.84 1.51
N ARG A 219 -0.72 -13.27 1.53
CA ARG A 219 -1.49 -13.66 0.33
C ARG A 219 -1.77 -12.48 -0.60
N TYR A 220 -1.64 -11.26 -0.08
CA TYR A 220 -1.76 -9.99 -0.80
C TYR A 220 -0.41 -9.26 -0.88
N GLY A 221 0.69 -9.94 -0.54
CA GLY A 221 2.03 -9.36 -0.58
C GLY A 221 2.35 -8.38 0.54
N PHE A 222 1.52 -8.27 1.59
CA PHE A 222 1.78 -7.40 2.74
C PHE A 222 2.26 -8.20 3.94
N VAL A 223 3.38 -7.78 4.55
CA VAL A 223 3.96 -8.46 5.72
C VAL A 223 4.29 -7.47 6.82
N ASN A 224 3.99 -7.84 8.06
CA ASN A 224 4.47 -7.11 9.22
C ASN A 224 5.95 -7.46 9.43
N PRO A 225 6.87 -6.49 9.39
CA PRO A 225 8.30 -6.77 9.50
C PRO A 225 8.77 -7.01 10.94
N PHE A 226 7.91 -6.80 11.94
CA PHE A 226 8.23 -6.85 13.35
C PHE A 226 7.80 -8.18 13.97
N ARG A 227 8.54 -8.58 15.01
CA ARG A 227 8.18 -9.77 15.79
C ARG A 227 7.00 -9.44 16.70
N TYR A 228 6.07 -10.39 16.82
CA TYR A 228 4.91 -10.26 17.71
C TYR A 228 5.35 -9.98 19.14
N GLY A 229 4.66 -9.07 19.84
CA GLY A 229 4.93 -8.78 21.24
C GLY A 229 6.24 -8.03 21.51
N THR A 230 6.85 -7.45 20.46
CA THR A 230 8.00 -6.54 20.62
C THR A 230 7.53 -5.09 20.64
N ALA A 231 8.43 -4.16 20.96
CA ALA A 231 8.19 -2.71 20.81
C ALA A 231 8.11 -2.24 19.35
N GLY A 232 8.10 -3.17 18.38
CA GLY A 232 7.86 -2.87 16.97
C GLY A 232 6.39 -2.57 16.68
N GLU A 233 6.13 -2.12 15.46
CA GLU A 233 4.82 -1.59 15.06
C GLU A 233 3.88 -2.72 14.62
N SER A 234 2.88 -3.03 15.45
CA SER A 234 1.87 -4.06 15.16
C SER A 234 1.00 -3.72 13.96
N TYR A 235 0.82 -2.44 13.70
CA TYR A 235 -0.03 -1.86 12.68
C TYR A 235 0.66 -1.65 11.33
N HIS A 236 1.99 -1.76 11.27
CA HIS A 236 2.79 -1.48 10.08
C HIS A 236 2.98 -2.71 9.19
N PHE A 237 2.70 -2.57 7.89
CA PHE A 237 2.85 -3.63 6.90
C PHE A 237 3.56 -3.14 5.63
N ASN A 238 4.57 -3.89 5.19
CA ASN A 238 5.30 -3.63 3.96
C ASN A 238 4.81 -4.48 2.81
N PHE A 239 4.67 -3.89 1.63
CA PHE A 239 4.47 -4.61 0.39
C PHE A 239 5.79 -5.23 -0.07
N VAL A 240 5.84 -6.56 -0.14
CA VAL A 240 7.03 -7.35 -0.53
C VAL A 240 6.82 -8.15 -1.82
N GLY A 241 5.65 -8.02 -2.43
CA GLY A 241 5.29 -8.73 -3.66
C GLY A 241 4.97 -10.18 -3.43
#